data_AF-A0A7V8NP96-F1
#
_entry.id   AF-A0A7V8NP96-F1
#
_cell.length_a   1.000
_cell.length_b   1.000
_cell.length_c   1.000
_cell.angle_alpha   90.00
_cell.angle_beta   90.00
_cell.angle_gamma   90.00
#
_symmetry.space_group_name_H-M   'P 1'
#
loop_
_entity.id
_entity.type
_entity.pdbx_description
1 polymer ?
#
loop_
_entity_poly.entity_id
_entity_poly.type
_entity_poly.pdbx_seq_one_letter_code
_entity_poly.pdbx_strand_id
1 'polypeptide(L)'
;AMMEGIIAVTHIAGKPVQQIVKTRIPNATYCEPQIGSIGLTEKQARVLGYAVKTGKFPFVGNSKATILGSHNGFIKVVSDGAYGEVLGIHIIGPLATEILSEAAAVLNLEGTIDDMMNMIHAHPTVWEGMGDAFASVRGLQINV
;
A
#
# COMPACT_ATOMS: atom_id res chain seq x y z
N ALA A 1 -19.76 -0.56 -3.69
CA ALA A 1 -21.08 -0.95 -3.14
C ALA A 1 -21.36 -0.34 -1.76
N MET A 2 -20.78 -0.87 -0.66
CA MET A 2 -21.15 -0.41 0.70
C MET A 2 -20.96 1.10 0.91
N MET A 3 -19.78 1.63 0.60
CA MET A 3 -19.49 3.07 0.74
C MET A 3 -20.39 3.93 -0.17
N GLU A 4 -20.70 3.48 -1.37
CA GLU A 4 -21.63 4.17 -2.27
C GLU A 4 -23.04 4.25 -1.65
N GLY A 5 -23.50 3.18 -1.00
CA GLY A 5 -24.75 3.18 -0.25
C GLY A 5 -24.75 4.16 0.92
N ILE A 6 -23.66 4.22 1.70
CA ILE A 6 -23.50 5.19 2.78
C ILE A 6 -23.56 6.62 2.24
N ILE A 7 -22.85 6.90 1.14
CA ILE A 7 -22.84 8.23 0.52
C ILE A 7 -24.22 8.59 -0.01
N ALA A 8 -24.89 7.68 -0.70
CA ALA A 8 -26.23 7.91 -1.24
C ALA A 8 -27.23 8.25 -0.13
N VAL A 9 -27.29 7.46 0.94
CA VAL A 9 -28.23 7.69 2.05
C VAL A 9 -27.86 8.94 2.85
N THR A 10 -26.56 9.19 3.09
CA THR A 10 -26.09 10.42 3.76
C THR A 10 -26.45 11.67 2.96
N HIS A 11 -26.32 11.61 1.63
CA HIS A 11 -26.70 12.70 0.74
C HIS A 11 -28.21 12.95 0.73
N ILE A 12 -29.03 11.87 0.64
CA ILE A 12 -30.50 11.96 0.76
C ILE A 12 -30.91 12.61 2.09
N ALA A 13 -30.19 12.31 3.17
CA ALA A 13 -30.42 12.89 4.50
C ALA A 13 -29.93 14.34 4.64
N GLY A 14 -29.42 14.99 3.58
CA GLY A 14 -28.92 16.37 3.61
C GLY A 14 -27.65 16.55 4.44
N LYS A 15 -26.92 15.47 4.74
CA LYS A 15 -25.69 15.51 5.54
C LYS A 15 -24.45 15.68 4.63
N PRO A 16 -23.34 16.22 5.16
CA PRO A 16 -22.08 16.28 4.43
C PRO A 16 -21.62 14.89 4.00
N VAL A 17 -21.20 14.77 2.74
CA VAL A 17 -20.64 13.54 2.17
C VAL A 17 -19.25 13.81 1.64
N GLN A 18 -18.37 12.82 1.80
CA GLN A 18 -17.12 12.77 1.06
C GLN A 18 -17.28 11.88 -0.16
N GLN A 19 -16.74 12.34 -1.30
CA GLN A 19 -16.78 11.56 -2.53
C GLN A 19 -15.78 10.40 -2.48
N ILE A 20 -16.11 9.30 -3.15
CA ILE A 20 -15.19 8.17 -3.29
C ILE A 20 -14.07 8.57 -4.24
N VAL A 21 -12.84 8.53 -3.75
CA VAL A 21 -11.64 8.65 -4.56
C VAL A 21 -11.30 7.26 -5.10
N LYS A 22 -11.49 7.05 -6.42
CA LYS A 22 -11.36 5.72 -7.05
C LYS A 22 -9.98 5.08 -6.87
N THR A 23 -8.92 5.89 -6.83
CA THR A 23 -7.56 5.41 -6.59
C THR A 23 -7.35 4.91 -5.16
N ARG A 24 -8.24 5.25 -4.22
CA ARG A 24 -8.17 4.82 -2.81
C ARG A 24 -9.05 3.60 -2.52
N ILE A 25 -9.48 2.87 -3.55
CA ILE A 25 -10.23 1.61 -3.41
C ILE A 25 -9.24 0.44 -3.49
N PRO A 26 -9.08 -0.36 -2.42
CA PRO A 26 -8.23 -1.54 -2.46
C PRO A 26 -8.84 -2.64 -3.34
N ASN A 27 -7.96 -3.38 -4.04
CA ASN A 27 -8.30 -4.53 -4.86
C ASN A 27 -7.54 -5.76 -4.34
N ALA A 28 -8.27 -6.81 -4.01
CA ALA A 28 -7.74 -8.06 -3.47
C ALA A 28 -8.07 -9.23 -4.40
N THR A 29 -7.09 -10.09 -4.66
CA THR A 29 -7.28 -11.37 -5.36
C THR A 29 -6.82 -12.50 -4.44
N TYR A 30 -7.77 -13.34 -4.04
CA TYR A 30 -7.58 -14.44 -3.08
C TYR A 30 -7.10 -15.72 -3.78
N CYS A 31 -6.00 -15.61 -4.54
CA CYS A 31 -5.25 -16.75 -5.09
C CYS A 31 -4.03 -17.06 -4.20
N GLU A 32 -3.24 -18.06 -4.58
CA GLU A 32 -1.97 -18.38 -3.92
C GLU A 32 -0.80 -18.25 -4.93
N PRO A 33 0.16 -17.34 -4.70
CA PRO A 33 0.19 -16.33 -3.63
C PRO A 33 -0.90 -15.27 -3.80
N GLN A 34 -1.33 -14.65 -2.70
CA GLN A 34 -2.34 -13.59 -2.72
C GLN A 34 -1.82 -12.34 -3.43
N ILE A 35 -2.75 -11.55 -3.98
CA ILE A 35 -2.42 -10.28 -4.63
C ILE A 35 -3.26 -9.17 -4.01
N GLY A 36 -2.61 -8.07 -3.66
CA GLY A 36 -3.25 -6.85 -3.18
C GLY A 36 -2.75 -5.62 -3.95
N SER A 37 -3.63 -4.69 -4.28
CA SER A 37 -3.22 -3.40 -4.84
C SER A 37 -4.13 -2.26 -4.43
N ILE A 38 -3.57 -1.06 -4.32
CA ILE A 38 -4.30 0.19 -4.14
C ILE A 38 -3.51 1.33 -4.78
N GLY A 39 -4.20 2.36 -5.27
CA GLY A 39 -3.56 3.52 -5.87
C GLY A 39 -3.13 3.32 -7.32
N LEU A 40 -2.18 4.17 -7.72
CA LEU A 40 -1.63 4.20 -9.07
C LEU A 40 -0.56 3.13 -9.24
N THR A 41 -0.59 2.46 -10.38
CA THR A 41 0.60 1.73 -10.87
C THR A 41 1.68 2.73 -11.27
N GLU A 42 2.93 2.27 -11.28
CA GLU A 42 4.07 3.10 -11.74
C GLU A 42 3.81 3.70 -13.14
N LYS A 43 3.29 2.88 -14.08
CA LYS A 43 2.96 3.34 -15.43
C LYS A 43 1.90 4.43 -15.41
N GLN A 44 0.83 4.27 -14.65
CA GLN A 44 -0.23 5.27 -14.53
C GLN A 44 0.31 6.56 -13.91
N ALA A 45 1.10 6.48 -12.85
CA ALA A 45 1.70 7.64 -12.20
C ALA A 45 2.63 8.41 -13.17
N ARG A 46 3.45 7.70 -13.96
CA ARG A 46 4.27 8.34 -15.00
C ARG A 46 3.43 9.02 -16.09
N VAL A 47 2.35 8.38 -16.54
CA VAL A 47 1.43 8.95 -17.54
C VAL A 47 0.73 10.21 -17.03
N LEU A 48 0.44 10.27 -15.73
CA LEU A 48 -0.14 11.45 -15.07
C LEU A 48 0.88 12.57 -14.79
N GLY A 49 2.16 12.37 -15.14
CA GLY A 49 3.20 13.40 -15.03
C GLY A 49 3.92 13.47 -13.69
N TYR A 50 3.72 12.51 -12.78
CA TYR A 50 4.45 12.46 -11.52
C TYR A 50 5.93 12.16 -11.74
N ALA A 51 6.79 12.73 -10.88
CA ALA A 51 8.20 12.38 -10.80
C ALA A 51 8.38 11.07 -10.03
N VAL A 52 7.97 9.95 -10.63
CA VAL A 52 7.78 8.68 -9.90
C VAL A 52 9.09 8.11 -9.34
N LYS A 53 9.07 7.82 -8.03
CA LYS A 53 10.01 6.92 -7.35
C LYS A 53 9.32 5.62 -6.95
N THR A 54 10.11 4.55 -6.82
CA THR A 54 9.60 3.24 -6.43
C THR A 54 10.50 2.57 -5.42
N GLY A 55 9.90 1.86 -4.47
CA GLY A 55 10.58 1.00 -3.51
C GLY A 55 10.05 -0.42 -3.65
N LYS A 56 10.89 -1.41 -3.38
CA LYS A 56 10.50 -2.82 -3.48
C LYS A 56 11.17 -3.63 -2.38
N PHE A 57 10.37 -4.45 -1.70
CA PHE A 57 10.86 -5.38 -0.68
C PHE A 57 10.36 -6.81 -0.98
N PRO A 58 11.27 -7.79 -1.17
CA PRO A 58 10.88 -9.17 -1.41
C PRO A 58 10.55 -9.91 -0.11
N PHE A 59 9.53 -10.78 -0.12
CA PHE A 59 9.15 -11.53 1.08
C PHE A 59 10.18 -12.58 1.53
N VAL A 60 11.19 -12.88 0.70
CA VAL A 60 12.33 -13.70 1.10
C VAL A 60 13.14 -13.05 2.24
N GLY A 61 13.15 -11.72 2.34
CA GLY A 61 13.79 -10.98 3.42
C GLY A 61 12.92 -10.80 4.68
N ASN A 62 11.71 -11.39 4.71
CA ASN A 62 10.78 -11.24 5.83
C ASN A 62 10.79 -12.46 6.76
N SER A 63 11.04 -12.22 8.04
CA SER A 63 11.09 -13.29 9.06
C SER A 63 9.73 -13.98 9.24
N LYS A 64 8.62 -13.25 9.19
CA LYS A 64 7.29 -13.85 9.34
C LYS A 64 6.91 -14.72 8.13
N ALA A 65 7.25 -14.30 6.92
CA ALA A 65 7.09 -15.07 5.69
C ALA A 65 7.84 -16.40 5.76
N THR A 66 9.05 -16.39 6.34
CA THR A 66 9.83 -17.61 6.63
C THR A 66 9.09 -18.54 7.60
N ILE A 67 8.56 -18.01 8.71
CA ILE A 67 7.77 -18.79 9.68
C ILE A 67 6.53 -19.40 9.04
N LEU A 68 5.90 -18.70 8.10
CA LEU A 68 4.72 -19.17 7.37
C LEU A 68 5.07 -20.14 6.23
N GLY A 69 6.34 -20.33 5.90
CA GLY A 69 6.77 -21.13 4.75
C GLY A 69 6.37 -20.54 3.39
N SER A 70 6.06 -19.23 3.33
CA SER A 70 5.59 -18.55 2.11
C SER A 70 6.40 -17.29 1.87
N HIS A 71 7.40 -17.38 0.98
CA HIS A 71 8.38 -16.32 0.68
C HIS A 71 8.22 -15.72 -0.73
N ASN A 72 7.27 -16.24 -1.51
CA ASN A 72 7.08 -15.81 -2.88
C ASN A 72 6.51 -14.39 -2.94
N GLY A 73 7.05 -13.59 -3.86
CA GLY A 73 6.53 -12.27 -4.15
C GLY A 73 7.22 -11.13 -3.39
N PHE A 74 6.56 -9.98 -3.35
CA PHE A 74 7.12 -8.72 -2.87
C PHE A 74 6.03 -7.67 -2.60
N ILE A 75 6.41 -6.62 -1.87
CA ILE A 75 5.69 -5.35 -1.78
C ILE A 75 6.40 -4.34 -2.68
N LYS A 76 5.63 -3.58 -3.47
CA LYS A 76 6.11 -2.46 -4.28
C LYS A 76 5.35 -1.19 -3.89
N VAL A 77 6.11 -0.15 -3.56
CA VAL A 77 5.61 1.20 -3.29
C VAL A 77 5.89 2.07 -4.51
N VAL A 78 4.91 2.90 -4.88
CA VAL A 78 5.00 3.95 -5.90
C VAL A 78 4.76 5.28 -5.18
N SER A 79 5.70 6.22 -5.28
CA SER A 79 5.59 7.52 -4.63
C SER A 79 5.88 8.66 -5.59
N ASP A 80 5.38 9.84 -5.24
CA ASP A 80 5.83 11.09 -5.84
C ASP A 80 7.28 11.40 -5.41
N GLY A 81 8.04 12.00 -6.32
CA GLY A 81 9.45 12.30 -6.12
C GLY A 81 9.71 13.66 -5.47
N ALA A 82 8.75 14.59 -5.54
CA ALA A 82 8.91 15.95 -5.01
C ALA A 82 8.66 15.98 -3.51
N TYR A 83 7.52 15.43 -3.07
CA TYR A 83 7.11 15.48 -1.66
C TYR A 83 7.09 14.11 -0.97
N GLY A 84 7.27 13.03 -1.72
CA GLY A 84 7.25 11.68 -1.16
C GLY A 84 5.84 11.16 -0.85
N GLU A 85 4.78 11.77 -1.37
CA GLU A 85 3.42 11.23 -1.22
C GLU A 85 3.33 9.81 -1.77
N VAL A 86 2.69 8.91 -1.03
CA VAL A 86 2.45 7.53 -1.50
C VAL A 86 1.31 7.52 -2.51
N LEU A 87 1.63 7.18 -3.76
CA LEU A 87 0.68 7.17 -4.88
C LEU A 87 0.02 5.81 -5.08
N GLY A 88 0.69 4.72 -4.70
CA GLY A 88 0.15 3.37 -4.82
C GLY A 88 1.04 2.30 -4.22
N ILE A 89 0.42 1.20 -3.81
CA ILE A 89 1.08 0.05 -3.18
C ILE A 89 0.54 -1.21 -3.83
N HIS A 90 1.45 -2.10 -4.23
CA HIS A 90 1.16 -3.32 -4.98
C HIS A 90 1.89 -4.48 -4.33
N ILE A 91 1.17 -5.54 -4.01
CA ILE A 91 1.64 -6.65 -3.17
C ILE A 91 1.29 -7.96 -3.86
N ILE A 92 2.26 -8.86 -3.90
CA ILE A 92 2.04 -10.28 -4.20
C ILE A 92 2.78 -11.08 -3.13
N GLY A 93 2.11 -11.96 -2.40
CA GLY A 93 2.76 -12.75 -1.34
C GLY A 93 1.84 -13.13 -0.17
N PRO A 94 2.40 -13.57 0.97
CA PRO A 94 1.60 -13.99 2.13
C PRO A 94 0.79 -12.83 2.69
N LEU A 95 -0.48 -13.09 3.03
CA LEU A 95 -1.39 -12.11 3.65
C LEU A 95 -1.49 -10.78 2.88
N ALA A 96 -1.24 -10.77 1.56
CA ALA A 96 -1.30 -9.56 0.75
C ALA A 96 -2.66 -8.84 0.84
N THR A 97 -3.75 -9.59 1.03
CA THR A 97 -5.10 -9.02 1.18
C THR A 97 -5.32 -8.33 2.52
N GLU A 98 -4.58 -8.74 3.55
CA GLU A 98 -4.69 -8.18 4.90
C GLU A 98 -3.81 -6.94 5.06
N ILE A 99 -2.59 -6.95 4.50
CA ILE A 99 -1.66 -5.82 4.52
C ILE A 99 -2.25 -4.58 3.84
N LEU A 100 -3.19 -4.77 2.90
CA LEU A 100 -3.91 -3.67 2.25
C LEU A 100 -4.63 -2.73 3.21
N SER A 101 -4.93 -3.17 4.44
CA SER A 101 -5.49 -2.28 5.48
C SER A 101 -4.57 -1.10 5.78
N GLU A 102 -3.26 -1.33 5.94
CA GLU A 102 -2.27 -0.27 6.14
C GLU A 102 -2.15 0.58 4.87
N ALA A 103 -2.01 -0.05 3.70
CA ALA A 103 -1.91 0.67 2.44
C ALA A 103 -3.11 1.60 2.19
N ALA A 104 -4.33 1.15 2.53
CA ALA A 104 -5.54 1.95 2.46
C ALA A 104 -5.51 3.13 3.43
N ALA A 105 -5.03 2.94 4.66
CA ALA A 105 -4.87 4.03 5.62
C ALA A 105 -3.90 5.10 5.08
N VAL A 106 -2.72 4.68 4.61
CA VAL A 106 -1.69 5.59 4.08
C VAL A 106 -2.20 6.43 2.93
N LEU A 107 -2.83 5.82 1.92
CA LEU A 107 -3.36 6.57 0.77
C LEU A 107 -4.54 7.47 1.14
N ASN A 108 -5.36 7.11 2.14
CA ASN A 108 -6.47 7.96 2.57
C ASN A 108 -6.03 9.14 3.44
N LEU A 109 -4.93 9.00 4.17
CA LEU A 109 -4.34 10.04 5.01
C LEU A 109 -3.27 10.87 4.29
N GLU A 110 -3.04 10.61 3.00
CA GLU A 110 -2.02 11.32 2.20
C GLU A 110 -0.62 11.17 2.80
N GLY A 111 -0.36 9.99 3.40
CA GLY A 111 0.90 9.69 4.06
C GLY A 111 2.08 9.73 3.09
N THR A 112 3.20 10.22 3.58
CA THR A 112 4.45 10.31 2.82
C THR A 112 5.37 9.12 3.14
N ILE A 113 6.38 8.90 2.28
CA ILE A 113 7.47 7.96 2.55
C ILE A 113 8.14 8.27 3.89
N ASP A 114 8.30 9.55 4.23
CA ASP A 114 8.99 9.95 5.44
C ASP A 114 8.13 9.68 6.69
N ASP A 115 6.81 9.83 6.61
CA ASP A 115 5.89 9.39 7.69
C ASP A 115 5.98 7.88 7.91
N MET A 116 5.95 7.11 6.82
CA MET A 116 5.93 5.65 6.88
C MET A 116 7.27 5.04 7.30
N MET A 117 8.39 5.68 6.95
CA MET A 117 9.71 5.25 7.42
C MET A 117 9.91 5.46 8.93
N ASN A 118 9.18 6.39 9.54
CA ASN A 118 9.24 6.64 10.98
C ASN A 118 8.24 5.79 11.79
N MET A 119 7.40 5.01 11.12
CA MET A 119 6.45 4.10 11.76
C MET A 119 7.17 2.81 12.20
N ILE A 120 6.94 2.40 13.46
CA ILE A 120 7.46 1.14 13.98
C ILE A 120 6.43 0.03 13.69
N HIS A 121 6.82 -0.94 12.86
CA HIS A 121 6.06 -2.18 12.67
C HIS A 121 6.44 -3.22 13.73
N ALA A 122 5.46 -4.00 14.18
CA ALA A 122 5.71 -5.09 15.12
C ALA A 122 6.54 -6.21 14.47
N HIS A 123 7.42 -6.83 15.25
CA HIS A 123 8.30 -7.91 14.80
C HIS A 123 8.05 -9.23 15.56
N PRO A 124 8.00 -10.40 14.90
CA PRO A 124 7.94 -10.58 13.44
C PRO A 124 6.50 -10.51 12.92
N THR A 125 6.26 -9.71 11.88
CA THR A 125 4.97 -9.65 11.18
C THR A 125 5.18 -9.59 9.66
N VAL A 126 4.15 -9.90 8.88
CA VAL A 126 4.25 -9.68 7.43
C VAL A 126 4.24 -8.17 7.12
N TRP A 127 3.60 -7.37 7.98
CA TRP A 127 3.51 -5.91 7.87
C TRP A 127 4.85 -5.21 7.98
N GLU A 128 5.84 -5.76 8.70
CA GLU A 128 7.18 -5.14 8.74
C GLU A 128 7.83 -5.04 7.35
N GLY A 129 7.43 -5.90 6.39
CA GLY A 129 7.85 -5.77 5.00
C GLY A 129 7.37 -4.48 4.32
N MET A 130 6.29 -3.85 4.81
CA MET A 130 5.88 -2.51 4.36
C MET A 130 6.93 -1.46 4.73
N GLY A 131 7.45 -1.51 5.97
CA GLY A 131 8.49 -0.60 6.46
C GLY A 131 9.73 -0.61 5.56
N ASP A 132 10.28 -1.80 5.26
CA ASP A 132 11.42 -1.92 4.33
C ASP A 132 11.03 -1.53 2.90
N ALA A 133 9.80 -1.78 2.45
CA ALA A 133 9.35 -1.34 1.12
C ALA A 133 9.28 0.19 0.99
N PHE A 134 8.86 0.90 2.05
CA PHE A 134 8.89 2.36 2.11
C PHE A 134 10.33 2.87 2.17
N ALA A 135 11.16 2.32 3.06
CA ALA A 135 12.57 2.69 3.18
C ALA A 135 13.35 2.45 1.87
N SER A 136 12.96 1.43 1.10
CA SER A 136 13.52 1.12 -0.22
C SER A 136 13.34 2.24 -1.25
N VAL A 137 12.30 3.07 -1.12
CA VAL A 137 12.13 4.25 -1.99
C VAL A 137 13.29 5.25 -1.85
N ARG A 138 13.92 5.30 -0.66
CA ARG A 138 15.08 6.14 -0.35
C ARG A 138 16.41 5.38 -0.38
N GLY A 139 16.39 4.07 -0.60
CA GLY A 139 17.59 3.22 -0.50
C GLY A 139 18.07 3.02 0.95
N LEU A 140 17.15 3.10 1.92
CA LEU A 140 17.43 3.02 3.36
C LEU A 140 16.84 1.76 4.01
N GLN A 141 16.41 0.79 3.22
CA GLN A 141 15.94 -0.51 3.72
C GLN A 141 17.08 -1.27 4.39
N ILE A 142 16.75 -2.02 5.44
CA ILE A 142 17.72 -2.76 6.25
C ILE A 142 17.71 -4.24 5.88
N ASN A 143 16.52 -4.80 5.67
CA ASN A 143 16.37 -6.19 5.26
C ASN A 143 16.17 -6.27 3.74
N VAL A 144 16.76 -7.29 3.09
CA VAL A 144 16.70 -7.50 1.63
C VAL A 144 16.55 -8.97 1.27
#